data_AF-A0A9X6XUJ4-F1
#
_entry.id   AF-A0A9X6XUJ4-F1
#
_cell.length_a   1.000
_cell.length_b   1.000
_cell.length_c   1.000
_cell.angle_alpha   90.00
_cell.angle_beta   90.00
_cell.angle_gamma   90.00
#
_symmetry.space_group_name_H-M   'P 1'
#
loop_
_entity.id
_entity.type
_entity.pdbx_description
1 polymer ?
#
loop_
_entity_poly.entity_id
_entity_poly.type
_entity_poly.pdbx_seq_one_letter_code
_entity_poly.pdbx_strand_id
1 'polypeptide(L)'
;MSQETIHKYSLGPEGFQDVLAQAISNVLVMDSYAKTISNQQETDLRGITSLDSNLRANMLKHQEDAKKNASYWLDNLKPRIMN
;
A
#
# COMPACT_ATOMS: atom_id res chain seq x y z
N MET A 1 8.69 -0.03 -37.90
CA MET A 1 7.77 -0.29 -36.76
C MET A 1 8.56 -1.09 -35.74
N SER A 2 8.99 -0.46 -34.66
CA SER A 2 9.61 -1.17 -33.53
C SER A 2 8.54 -1.99 -32.82
N GLN A 3 8.77 -3.29 -32.66
CA GLN A 3 7.98 -4.13 -31.76
C GLN A 3 7.95 -3.47 -30.37
N GLU A 4 6.83 -2.86 -30.01
CA GLU A 4 6.46 -2.78 -28.59
C GLU A 4 6.28 -4.22 -28.13
N THR A 5 7.17 -4.67 -27.26
CA THR A 5 7.05 -5.91 -26.50
C THR A 5 5.81 -5.81 -25.62
N ILE A 6 4.65 -6.10 -26.21
CA ILE A 6 3.49 -6.54 -25.46
C ILE A 6 3.95 -7.85 -24.81
N HIS A 7 4.30 -7.81 -23.52
CA HIS A 7 4.36 -9.00 -22.68
C HIS A 7 2.95 -9.57 -22.66
N LYS A 8 2.64 -10.33 -23.71
CA LYS A 8 1.39 -11.02 -23.91
C LYS A 8 1.44 -12.13 -22.88
N TYR A 9 0.85 -11.88 -21.70
CA TYR A 9 0.61 -12.96 -20.75
C TYR A 9 0.08 -14.13 -21.56
N SER A 10 0.77 -15.28 -21.45
CA SER A 10 0.25 -16.49 -22.08
C SER A 10 -1.13 -16.68 -21.46
N LEU A 11 -2.19 -16.54 -22.26
CA LEU A 11 -3.56 -16.83 -21.83
C LEU A 11 -3.77 -18.35 -21.65
N GLY A 12 -2.68 -19.14 -21.65
CA GLY A 12 -2.68 -20.52 -21.22
C GLY A 12 -2.55 -20.65 -19.69
N PRO A 13 -2.87 -21.82 -19.13
CA PRO A 13 -2.90 -22.05 -17.68
C PRO A 13 -1.62 -21.64 -16.94
N GLU A 14 -0.44 -21.83 -17.53
CA GLU A 14 0.85 -21.47 -16.94
C GLU A 14 1.02 -19.95 -16.77
N GLY A 15 0.67 -19.16 -17.81
CA GLY A 15 0.75 -17.71 -17.71
C GLY A 15 -0.26 -17.11 -16.72
N PHE A 16 -1.41 -17.77 -16.53
CA PHE A 16 -2.34 -17.43 -15.45
C PHE A 16 -1.76 -17.75 -14.06
N GLN A 17 -1.04 -18.87 -13.89
CA GLN A 17 -0.41 -19.23 -12.62
C GLN A 17 0.67 -18.21 -12.19
N ASP A 18 1.51 -17.76 -13.13
CA ASP A 18 2.55 -16.77 -12.84
C ASP A 18 1.96 -15.43 -12.38
N VAL A 19 0.91 -14.96 -13.07
CA VAL A 19 0.20 -13.72 -12.71
C VAL A 19 -0.44 -13.84 -11.33
N LEU A 20 -1.07 -14.98 -11.02
CA LEU A 20 -1.66 -15.23 -9.70
C LEU A 20 -0.60 -15.27 -8.60
N ALA A 21 0.53 -15.95 -8.82
CA ALA A 21 1.62 -15.99 -7.88
C ALA A 21 2.17 -14.58 -7.59
N GLN A 22 2.34 -13.77 -8.64
CA GLN A 22 2.78 -12.38 -8.49
C GLN A 22 1.75 -11.51 -7.76
N ALA A 23 0.46 -11.66 -8.07
CA ALA A 23 -0.61 -10.95 -7.38
C ALA A 23 -0.64 -11.28 -5.87
N ILE A 24 -0.52 -12.55 -5.50
CA ILE A 24 -0.46 -13.00 -4.10
C ILE A 24 0.76 -12.41 -3.40
N SER A 25 1.94 -12.47 -4.03
CA SER A 25 3.17 -11.88 -3.50
C SER A 25 2.98 -10.37 -3.20
N ASN A 26 2.39 -9.63 -4.14
CA ASN A 26 2.11 -8.20 -3.95
C ASN A 26 1.13 -7.94 -2.80
N VAL A 27 0.10 -8.79 -2.65
CA VAL A 27 -0.85 -8.69 -1.53
C VAL A 27 -0.15 -8.90 -0.19
N LEU A 28 0.80 -9.84 -0.09
CA LEU A 28 1.58 -10.07 1.13
C LEU A 28 2.44 -8.85 1.50
N VAL A 29 3.10 -8.24 0.52
CA VAL A 29 3.88 -7.01 0.71
C VAL A 29 2.99 -5.88 1.21
N MET A 30 1.85 -5.65 0.55
CA MET A 30 0.90 -4.60 0.93
C MET A 30 0.28 -4.84 2.31
N ASP A 31 -0.03 -6.10 2.66
CA ASP A 31 -0.50 -6.48 4.01
C ASP A 31 0.52 -6.14 5.09
N SER A 32 1.81 -6.38 4.83
CA SER A 32 2.90 -6.03 5.74
C SER A 32 3.03 -4.52 5.94
N TYR A 33 2.98 -3.73 4.87
CA TYR A 33 3.02 -2.26 4.96
C TYR A 33 1.80 -1.70 5.70
N ALA A 34 0.59 -2.15 5.36
CA ALA A 34 -0.63 -1.68 6.00
C ALA A 34 -0.64 -1.99 7.50
N LYS A 35 -0.21 -3.18 7.91
CA LYS A 35 -0.07 -3.54 9.34
C LYS A 35 0.95 -2.66 10.05
N THR A 36 2.10 -2.41 9.41
CA THR A 36 3.14 -1.54 9.97
C THR A 36 2.61 -0.12 10.21
N ILE A 37 1.93 0.46 9.21
CA ILE A 37 1.34 1.81 9.30
C ILE A 37 0.22 1.85 10.35
N SER A 38 -0.66 0.84 10.37
CA SER A 38 -1.75 0.75 11.34
C SER A 38 -1.25 0.69 12.78
N ASN A 39 -0.15 -0.03 13.02
CA ASN A 39 0.44 -0.20 14.35
C ASN A 39 1.37 0.95 14.76
N GLN A 40 1.67 1.88 13.86
CA GLN A 40 2.52 3.02 14.17
C GLN A 40 1.83 3.93 15.20
N GLN A 41 2.55 4.31 16.26
CA GLN A 41 2.05 5.25 17.27
C GLN A 41 1.78 6.64 16.65
N GLU A 42 0.85 7.40 17.23
CA GLU A 42 0.65 8.79 16.81
C GLU A 42 1.93 9.60 16.97
N THR A 43 2.24 10.40 15.95
CA THR A 43 3.45 11.22 15.92
C THR A 43 3.29 12.37 16.91
N ASP A 44 4.23 12.49 17.85
CA ASP A 44 4.31 13.67 18.71
C ASP A 44 5.45 14.58 18.27
N LEU A 45 5.09 15.75 17.74
CA LEU A 45 6.04 16.76 17.27
C LEU A 45 6.14 17.96 18.22
N ARG A 46 5.43 17.95 19.36
CA ARG A 46 5.32 19.12 20.27
C ARG A 46 6.68 19.63 20.77
N GLY A 47 7.66 18.75 20.92
CA GLY A 47 9.03 19.11 21.34
C GLY A 47 9.85 19.87 20.29
N ILE A 48 9.44 19.90 19.02
CA ILE A 48 10.17 20.59 17.95
C ILE A 48 9.63 22.00 17.81
N THR A 49 10.13 22.94 18.61
CA THR A 49 9.59 24.32 18.66
C THR A 49 9.89 25.15 17.42
N SER A 50 10.97 24.83 16.70
CA SER A 50 11.33 25.47 15.42
C SER A 50 10.48 25.01 14.23
N LEU A 51 9.66 23.96 14.41
CA LEU A 51 8.83 23.43 13.35
C LEU A 51 7.60 24.32 13.12
N ASP A 52 7.47 24.81 11.88
CA ASP A 52 6.31 25.55 11.40
C ASP A 52 4.99 24.84 11.74
N SER A 53 3.99 25.62 12.16
CA SER A 53 2.72 25.08 12.65
C SER A 53 1.92 24.38 11.55
N ASN A 54 1.95 24.89 10.31
CA ASN A 54 1.27 24.27 9.18
C ASN A 54 1.97 22.99 8.76
N LEU A 55 3.31 22.99 8.70
CA LEU A 55 4.08 21.78 8.42
C LEU A 55 3.79 20.69 9.46
N ARG A 56 3.75 21.05 10.75
CA ARG A 56 3.37 20.12 11.83
C ARG A 56 1.97 19.55 11.61
N ALA A 57 0.97 20.40 11.36
CA ALA A 57 -0.39 19.95 11.13
C ALA A 57 -0.50 19.01 9.92
N ASN A 58 0.21 19.31 8.84
CA ASN A 58 0.23 18.48 7.63
C ASN A 58 0.87 17.11 7.90
N MET A 59 1.97 17.04 8.67
CA MET A 59 2.58 15.75 9.03
C MET A 59 1.63 14.87 9.84
N LEU A 60 0.95 15.44 10.84
CA LEU A 60 -0.06 14.71 11.63
C LEU A 60 -1.23 14.24 10.74
N LYS A 61 -1.69 15.11 9.85
CA LYS A 61 -2.79 14.78 8.93
C LYS A 61 -2.42 13.65 7.97
N HIS A 62 -1.22 13.68 7.39
CA HIS A 62 -0.75 12.63 6.50
C HIS A 62 -0.57 11.28 7.21
N GLN A 63 -0.17 11.28 8.48
CA GLN A 63 -0.15 10.04 9.27
C GLN A 63 -1.57 9.48 9.47
N GLU A 64 -2.53 10.34 9.83
CA GLU A 64 -3.94 9.94 9.98
C GLU A 64 -4.49 9.34 8.67
N ASP A 65 -4.23 10.00 7.54
CA ASP A 65 -4.69 9.54 6.23
C ASP A 65 -4.00 8.22 5.82
N ALA A 66 -2.71 8.06 6.12
CA ALA A 66 -2.00 6.80 5.89
C ALA A 66 -2.62 5.64 6.68
N LYS A 67 -2.98 5.86 7.96
CA LYS A 67 -3.67 4.85 8.79
C LYS A 67 -5.06 4.51 8.26
N LYS A 68 -5.81 5.50 7.79
CA LYS A 68 -7.11 5.29 7.13
C LYS A 68 -6.97 4.45 5.85
N ASN A 69 -5.97 4.74 5.03
CA ASN A 69 -5.69 3.97 3.81
C ASN A 69 -5.25 2.53 4.13
N ALA A 70 -4.44 2.35 5.17
CA ALA A 70 -4.03 1.03 5.65
C ALA A 70 -5.25 0.20 6.12
N SER A 71 -6.16 0.81 6.89
CA SER A 71 -7.40 0.16 7.33
C SER A 71 -8.28 -0.20 6.13
N TYR A 72 -8.44 0.71 5.17
CA TYR A 72 -9.20 0.43 3.95
C TYR A 72 -8.62 -0.74 3.15
N TRP A 73 -7.29 -0.82 3.03
CA TRP A 73 -6.63 -1.97 2.41
C TRP A 73 -6.96 -3.28 3.13
N LEU A 74 -6.77 -3.33 4.46
CA LEU A 74 -6.94 -4.54 5.28
C LEU A 74 -8.38 -5.03 5.29
N ASP A 75 -9.34 -4.12 5.41
CA ASP A 75 -10.75 -4.46 5.65
C ASP A 75 -11.57 -4.59 4.36
N ASN A 76 -11.13 -3.96 3.26
CA ASN A 76 -11.93 -3.88 2.03
C ASN A 76 -11.23 -4.48 0.81
N LEU A 77 -10.02 -4.02 0.49
CA LEU A 77 -9.36 -4.41 -0.76
C LEU A 77 -8.78 -5.82 -0.69
N LYS A 78 -8.00 -6.12 0.35
CA LYS A 78 -7.35 -7.43 0.51
C LYS A 78 -8.37 -8.59 0.50
N PRO A 79 -9.50 -8.56 1.25
CA PRO A 79 -10.47 -9.65 1.22
C PRO A 79 -11.07 -9.88 -0.18
N ARG A 80 -11.27 -8.81 -0.97
CA ARG A 80 -11.83 -8.92 -2.33
C ARG A 80 -10.85 -9.51 -3.35
N ILE A 81 -9.54 -9.41 -3.08
CA ILE A 81 -8.50 -10.00 -3.95
C ILE A 81 -8.27 -11.47 -3.58
N MET A 82 -8.43 -11.82 -2.30
CA MET A 82 -8.17 -13.17 -1.78
C MET A 82 -9.39 -14.11 -1.81
N ASN A 83 -10.61 -13.56 -1.88
CA ASN A 83 -11.85 -14.32 -2.03
C ASN A 83 -12.16 -14.60 -3.51
#